data_AF-A0A1Y0D239-F1
#
_entry.id   AF-A0A1Y0D239-F1
#
_cell.length_a   1.000
_cell.length_b   1.000
_cell.length_c   1.000
_cell.angle_alpha   90.00
_cell.angle_beta   90.00
_cell.angle_gamma   90.00
#
_symmetry.space_group_name_H-M   'P 1'
#
loop_
_entity.id
_entity.type
_entity.pdbx_description
1 polymer ?
#
loop_
_entity_poly.entity_id
_entity_poly.type
_entity_poly.pdbx_seq_one_letter_code
_entity_poly.pdbx_strand_id
1 'polypeptide(L)'
;MSLNEVHISSLVVHAVPQHLSVVKQQIEAFDGAEIYGESAAGKLVVVIETQNQGYITDTIDAINQLEHVLNVALVFHQIESELDELDTEITLDDTAAAGK
;
A
#
# COMPACT_ATOMS: atom_id res chain seq x y z
N MET A 1 -19.81 15.64 1.22
CA MET A 1 -19.89 14.22 0.84
C MET A 1 -18.46 13.74 0.72
N SER A 2 -18.23 12.60 1.36
CA SER A 2 -17.01 11.81 1.59
C SER A 2 -15.70 12.32 0.99
N LEU A 3 -14.71 12.58 1.88
CA LEU A 3 -13.31 12.56 1.48
C LEU A 3 -13.03 11.19 0.85
N ASN A 4 -12.48 11.18 -0.36
CA ASN A 4 -12.11 9.95 -1.05
C ASN A 4 -10.79 9.46 -0.45
N GLU A 5 -10.87 8.81 0.72
CA GLU A 5 -9.73 8.25 1.43
C GLU A 5 -9.28 6.96 0.73
N VAL A 6 -8.05 6.93 0.20
CA VAL A 6 -7.44 5.75 -0.41
C VAL A 6 -6.40 5.22 0.55
N HIS A 7 -6.55 3.97 0.94
CA HIS A 7 -5.61 3.27 1.81
C HIS A 7 -4.65 2.46 0.94
N ILE A 8 -3.37 2.81 1.02
CA ILE A 8 -2.28 2.15 0.29
C ILE A 8 -1.43 1.43 1.34
N SER A 9 -1.35 0.10 1.25
CA SER A 9 -0.66 -0.74 2.23
C SER A 9 0.35 -1.66 1.56
N SER A 10 1.60 -1.61 2.00
CA SER A 10 2.65 -2.51 1.54
C SER A 10 2.91 -3.62 2.55
N LEU A 11 2.92 -4.84 2.06
CA LEU A 11 2.93 -6.07 2.81
C LEU A 11 4.06 -6.96 2.32
N VAL A 12 4.71 -7.64 3.24
CA VAL A 12 5.66 -8.71 2.91
C VAL A 12 5.03 -10.04 3.29
N VAL A 13 4.75 -10.84 2.26
CA VAL A 13 4.26 -12.20 2.41
C VAL A 13 5.44 -13.14 2.32
N HIS A 14 5.62 -13.95 3.35
CA HIS A 14 6.60 -15.01 3.38
C HIS A 14 5.87 -16.33 3.14
N ALA A 15 6.18 -16.98 2.04
CA ALA A 15 5.59 -18.25 1.63
C ALA A 15 6.68 -19.30 1.41
N VAL A 16 6.27 -20.56 1.31
CA VAL A 16 7.18 -21.65 0.98
C VAL A 16 7.70 -21.44 -0.44
N PRO A 17 9.03 -21.38 -0.68
CA PRO A 17 9.60 -21.08 -1.99
C PRO A 17 9.19 -22.06 -3.10
N GLN A 18 8.85 -23.30 -2.73
CA GLN A 18 8.35 -24.32 -3.66
C GLN A 18 6.94 -24.01 -4.20
N HIS A 19 6.14 -23.23 -3.46
CA HIS A 19 4.75 -22.89 -3.80
C HIS A 19 4.58 -21.38 -4.05
N LEU A 20 5.68 -20.64 -4.24
CA LEU A 20 5.66 -19.20 -4.46
C LEU A 20 4.73 -18.81 -5.61
N SER A 21 4.80 -19.50 -6.76
CA SER A 21 3.94 -19.21 -7.91
C SER A 21 2.45 -19.45 -7.63
N VAL A 22 2.11 -20.42 -6.78
CA VAL A 22 0.72 -20.72 -6.40
C VAL A 22 0.18 -19.64 -5.47
N VAL A 23 0.97 -19.26 -4.46
CA VAL A 23 0.62 -18.15 -3.56
C VAL A 23 0.52 -16.83 -4.32
N LYS A 24 1.43 -16.60 -5.26
CA LYS A 24 1.41 -15.44 -6.17
C LYS A 24 0.09 -15.36 -6.93
N GLN A 25 -0.32 -16.43 -7.62
CA GLN A 25 -1.60 -16.45 -8.34
C GLN A 25 -2.81 -16.23 -7.44
N GLN A 26 -2.79 -16.75 -6.21
CA GLN A 26 -3.86 -16.51 -5.24
C GLN A 26 -3.91 -15.04 -4.81
N ILE A 27 -2.75 -14.42 -4.58
CA ILE A 27 -2.65 -12.99 -4.23
C ILE A 27 -3.10 -12.11 -5.41
N GLU A 28 -2.69 -12.41 -6.64
CA GLU A 28 -3.13 -11.69 -7.86
C GLU A 28 -4.63 -11.83 -8.14
N ALA A 29 -5.33 -12.77 -7.47
CA ALA A 29 -6.78 -12.91 -7.58
C ALA A 29 -7.55 -11.95 -6.64
N PHE A 30 -6.89 -11.32 -5.68
CA PHE A 30 -7.52 -10.32 -4.82
C PHE A 30 -7.62 -8.98 -5.57
N ASP A 31 -8.80 -8.37 -5.51
CA ASP A 31 -9.03 -7.07 -6.13
C ASP A 31 -8.19 -6.00 -5.39
N GLY A 32 -7.42 -5.22 -6.14
CA GLY A 32 -6.54 -4.18 -5.59
C GLY A 32 -5.22 -4.66 -4.99
N ALA A 33 -4.86 -5.96 -5.09
CA ALA A 33 -3.57 -6.48 -4.64
C ALA A 33 -2.58 -6.67 -5.81
N GLU A 34 -1.47 -5.95 -5.78
CA GLU A 34 -0.41 -6.02 -6.79
C GLU A 34 0.92 -6.50 -6.21
N ILE A 35 1.65 -7.32 -6.97
CA ILE A 35 2.91 -7.90 -6.52
C ILE A 35 4.07 -7.17 -7.20
N TYR A 36 4.82 -6.40 -6.42
CA TYR A 36 5.94 -5.59 -6.91
C TYR A 36 7.28 -6.32 -6.86
N GLY A 37 7.38 -7.38 -6.06
CA GLY A 37 8.64 -8.10 -5.89
C GLY A 37 8.46 -9.51 -5.42
N GLU A 38 9.37 -10.38 -5.87
CA GLU A 38 9.51 -11.75 -5.39
C GLU A 38 10.99 -12.03 -5.10
N SER A 39 11.24 -12.96 -4.17
CA SER A 39 12.58 -13.38 -3.80
C SER A 39 12.65 -14.91 -3.80
N ALA A 40 13.74 -15.47 -4.31
CA ALA A 40 14.01 -16.91 -4.27
C ALA A 40 14.01 -17.51 -2.85
N ALA A 41 14.12 -16.66 -1.82
CA ALA A 41 13.98 -17.03 -0.42
C ALA A 41 12.54 -17.28 0.05
N GLY A 42 11.51 -17.10 -0.80
CA GLY A 42 10.11 -17.27 -0.41
C GLY A 42 9.39 -15.96 -0.03
N LYS A 43 9.96 -14.78 -0.31
CA LYS A 43 9.36 -13.49 0.06
C LYS A 43 8.67 -12.85 -1.15
N LEU A 44 7.50 -12.29 -0.93
CA LEU A 44 6.70 -11.54 -1.89
C LEU A 44 6.42 -10.17 -1.30
N VAL A 45 6.55 -9.14 -2.12
CA VAL A 45 6.15 -7.78 -1.79
C VAL A 45 4.83 -7.51 -2.49
N VAL A 46 3.79 -7.31 -1.70
CA VAL A 46 2.42 -7.07 -2.16
C VAL A 46 2.02 -5.66 -1.72
N VAL A 47 1.40 -4.92 -2.61
CA VAL A 47 0.80 -3.61 -2.31
C VAL A 47 -0.69 -3.75 -2.52
N ILE A 48 -1.47 -3.26 -1.56
CA ILE A 48 -2.93 -3.25 -1.64
C ILE A 48 -3.39 -1.80 -1.65
N GLU A 49 -4.23 -1.46 -2.63
CA GLU A 49 -4.84 -0.14 -2.78
C GLU A 49 -6.36 -0.28 -2.73
N THR A 50 -7.00 0.37 -1.75
CA THR A 50 -8.45 0.30 -1.58
C THR A 50 -9.01 1.52 -0.89
N GLN A 51 -10.27 1.85 -1.17
CA GLN A 51 -11.01 2.91 -0.48
C GLN A 51 -11.56 2.45 0.88
N ASN A 52 -11.41 1.17 1.23
CA ASN A 52 -12.01 0.59 2.42
C ASN A 52 -10.93 0.01 3.35
N GLN A 53 -10.70 0.67 4.49
CA GLN A 53 -9.76 0.19 5.50
C GLN A 53 -10.03 -1.26 5.94
N GLY A 54 -11.30 -1.65 6.04
CA GLY A 54 -11.68 -3.01 6.43
C GLY A 54 -11.20 -4.07 5.45
N TYR A 55 -11.15 -3.72 4.17
CA TYR A 55 -10.72 -4.63 3.10
C TYR A 55 -9.22 -4.96 3.21
N ILE A 56 -8.38 -4.04 3.68
CA ILE A 56 -6.95 -4.32 3.91
C ILE A 56 -6.79 -5.40 4.96
N THR A 57 -7.49 -5.26 6.09
CA THR A 57 -7.34 -6.22 7.20
C THR A 57 -7.87 -7.59 6.82
N ASP A 58 -9.02 -7.63 6.11
CA ASP A 58 -9.58 -8.88 5.58
C ASP A 58 -8.63 -9.55 4.59
N THR A 59 -8.04 -8.79 3.67
CA THR A 59 -7.08 -9.32 2.70
C THR A 59 -5.80 -9.81 3.39
N ILE A 60 -5.30 -9.10 4.41
CA ILE A 60 -4.16 -9.56 5.21
C ILE A 60 -4.45 -10.91 5.86
N ASP A 61 -5.62 -11.04 6.50
CA ASP A 61 -6.04 -12.27 7.16
C ASP A 61 -6.21 -13.40 6.14
N ALA A 62 -6.90 -13.13 5.03
CA ALA A 62 -7.09 -14.07 3.94
C ALA A 62 -5.76 -14.57 3.36
N ILE A 63 -4.79 -13.66 3.10
CA ILE A 63 -3.45 -14.03 2.65
C ILE A 63 -2.73 -14.85 3.72
N ASN A 64 -2.86 -14.50 5.00
CA ASN A 64 -2.23 -15.24 6.10
C ASN A 64 -2.80 -16.66 6.22
N GLN A 65 -4.08 -16.85 5.91
CA GLN A 65 -4.77 -18.14 5.90
C GLN A 65 -4.50 -18.98 4.64
N LEU A 66 -3.82 -18.45 3.62
CA LEU A 66 -3.52 -19.23 2.41
C LEU A 66 -2.61 -20.42 2.73
N GLU A 67 -2.89 -21.54 2.07
CA GLU A 67 -2.03 -22.70 2.15
C GLU A 67 -0.64 -22.33 1.59
N HIS A 68 0.41 -22.70 2.33
CA HIS A 68 1.82 -22.39 2.06
C HIS A 68 2.31 -20.98 2.41
N VAL A 69 1.46 -20.10 2.95
CA VAL A 69 1.93 -18.85 3.57
C VAL A 69 2.44 -19.15 4.98
N LEU A 70 3.64 -18.67 5.28
CA LEU A 70 4.31 -18.82 6.56
C LEU A 70 4.08 -17.61 7.46
N ASN A 71 4.07 -16.41 6.87
CA ASN A 71 3.87 -15.17 7.60
C ASN A 71 3.46 -14.04 6.65
N VAL A 72 2.63 -13.11 7.12
CA VAL A 72 2.34 -11.85 6.45
C VAL A 72 2.68 -10.71 7.41
N ALA A 73 3.47 -9.74 6.94
CA ALA A 73 3.84 -8.58 7.73
C ALA A 73 3.49 -7.29 6.98
N LEU A 74 2.69 -6.43 7.60
CA LEU A 74 2.46 -5.07 7.12
C LEU A 74 3.73 -4.25 7.37
N VAL A 75 4.33 -3.73 6.30
CA VAL A 75 5.54 -2.91 6.35
C VAL A 75 5.20 -1.43 6.31
N PHE A 76 4.15 -1.08 5.56
CA PHE A 76 3.76 0.30 5.34
C PHE A 76 2.24 0.41 5.19
N HIS A 77 1.68 1.49 5.71
CA HIS A 77 0.27 1.85 5.55
C HIS A 77 0.19 3.36 5.44
N GLN A 78 -0.32 3.86 4.32
CA GLN A 78 -0.63 5.27 4.09
C GLN A 78 -2.11 5.43 3.76
N ILE A 79 -2.68 6.55 4.20
CA ILE A 79 -4.06 6.94 3.94
C ILE A 79 -3.96 8.25 3.18
N GLU A 80 -4.16 8.20 1.88
CA GLU A 80 -4.24 9.36 1.01
C GLU A 80 -5.66 9.92 1.10
N SER A 81 -5.79 11.20 1.45
CA SER A 81 -7.05 11.94 1.31
C SER A 81 -6.84 13.03 0.28
N GLU A 82 -7.86 13.33 -0.54
CA GLU A 82 -7.86 14.39 -1.57
C GLU A 82 -7.55 15.83 -1.04
N LEU A 83 -7.20 15.98 0.24
CA LEU A 83 -6.92 17.24 0.92
C LEU A 83 -5.43 17.46 1.25
N ASP A 84 -4.51 16.57 0.85
CA ASP A 84 -3.06 16.76 1.01
C ASP A 84 -2.45 17.69 -0.09
N GLU A 85 -3.19 18.72 -0.54
CA GLU A 85 -2.76 19.65 -1.60
C GLU A 85 -2.57 21.11 -1.18
N LEU A 86 -2.52 21.47 0.11
CA LEU A 86 -2.30 22.87 0.52
C LEU A 86 -1.23 23.05 1.61
N ASP A 87 0.02 22.72 1.28
CA ASP A 87 1.19 23.41 1.86
C ASP A 87 2.16 23.82 0.74
N THR A 88 1.66 24.58 -0.24
CA THR A 88 2.54 25.43 -1.04
C THR A 88 2.43 26.85 -0.49
N GLU A 89 3.16 27.14 0.59
CA GLU A 89 3.44 28.51 0.97
C GLU A 89 4.36 29.14 -0.10
N ILE A 90 3.77 29.62 -1.20
CA ILE A 90 4.46 30.58 -2.06
C ILE A 90 4.43 31.91 -1.31
N THR A 91 5.40 32.14 -0.42
CA THR A 91 5.74 33.51 0.00
C THR A 91 6.37 34.22 -1.21
N LEU A 92 5.51 34.81 -2.05
CA LEU A 92 5.91 35.91 -2.91
C LEU A 92 6.07 37.14 -2.01
N ASP A 93 7.27 37.33 -1.44
CA ASP A 93 7.64 38.64 -0.90
C ASP A 93 7.95 39.58 -2.08
N ASP A 94 6.88 40.04 -2.74
CA ASP A 94 6.93 41.24 -3.55
C ASP A 94 6.77 42.43 -2.60
N THR A 95 7.89 42.85 -2.01
CA THR A 95 7.99 44.18 -1.39
C THR A 95 9.05 45.01 -2.10
N ALA A 96 8.74 45.42 -3.33
CA ALA A 96 9.39 46.56 -3.96
C ALA A 96 8.62 47.85 -3.63
N ALA A 97 9.01 48.59 -2.58
CA ALA A 97 8.74 50.04 -2.54
C ALA A 97 9.56 50.79 -1.47
N ALA A 98 10.22 51.85 -1.96
CA ALA A 98 10.50 53.11 -1.28
C ALA A 98 11.69 53.21 -0.30
N GLY A 99 12.83 53.60 -0.88
CA GLY A 99 13.39 54.92 -0.57
C GLY A 99 14.43 55.00 0.55
N LYS A 100 15.71 55.10 0.14
CA LYS A 100 16.54 56.24 0.52
C LYS A 100 17.67 56.46 -0.47
#